data_AF-A0A210QZW3-F1
#
_entry.id   AF-A0A210QZW3-F1
#
_cell.length_a   1.000
_cell.length_b   1.000
_cell.length_c   1.000
_cell.angle_alpha   90.00
_cell.angle_beta   90.00
_cell.angle_gamma   90.00
#
_symmetry.space_group_name_H-M   'P 1'
#
loop_
_entity.id
_entity.type
_entity.pdbx_description
1 polymer ?
#
loop_
_entity_poly.entity_id
_entity_poly.type
_entity_poly.pdbx_seq_one_letter_code
_entity_poly.pdbx_strand_id
1 'polypeptide(L)'
;MKMVQFNSIKKSKRSSTQTIARKHLKLHLKRVRDREYARLRDMVPSIASKNKVSKVTVIEEAVKYIDELHRALIERLNSKGLQDGVINEANVKEFVHNMMPQTFFKKDESASCFEKQQKVPTFLLQRRGPKSL
;
A
#
# COMPACT_ATOMS: atom_id res chain seq x y z
N MET A 1 20.12 -31.98 -45.28
CA MET A 1 19.67 -30.74 -44.60
C MET A 1 18.56 -31.10 -43.62
N LYS A 2 18.74 -30.92 -42.31
CA LYS A 2 17.72 -31.25 -41.29
C LYS A 2 16.81 -30.03 -41.09
N MET A 3 15.52 -30.20 -41.34
CA MET A 3 14.53 -29.15 -41.04
C MET A 3 14.28 -29.09 -39.54
N VAL A 4 14.58 -27.94 -38.95
CA VAL A 4 14.27 -27.64 -37.54
C VAL A 4 12.77 -27.35 -37.46
N GLN A 5 12.02 -28.25 -36.82
CA GLN A 5 10.60 -28.03 -36.54
C GLN A 5 10.46 -27.01 -35.42
N PHE A 6 9.90 -25.84 -35.74
CA PHE A 6 9.51 -24.86 -34.72
C PHE A 6 8.23 -25.34 -34.04
N ASN A 7 8.33 -25.74 -32.77
CA ASN A 7 7.18 -26.05 -31.93
C ASN A 7 6.30 -24.80 -31.78
N SER A 8 5.16 -24.79 -32.47
CA SER A 8 4.13 -23.77 -32.31
C SER A 8 3.56 -23.87 -30.89
N ILE A 9 3.89 -22.90 -30.03
CA ILE A 9 3.34 -22.77 -28.68
C ILE A 9 1.83 -22.59 -28.82
N LYS A 10 1.08 -23.69 -28.63
CA LYS A 10 -0.39 -23.68 -28.65
C LYS A 10 -0.87 -22.71 -27.57
N LYS A 11 -1.37 -21.54 -27.98
CA LYS A 11 -2.05 -20.60 -27.08
C LYS A 11 -3.31 -21.27 -26.54
N SER A 12 -3.19 -21.96 -25.41
CA SER A 12 -4.33 -22.57 -24.70
C SER A 12 -5.35 -21.48 -24.40
N LYS A 13 -6.56 -21.63 -24.96
CA LYS A 13 -7.68 -20.71 -24.72
C LYS A 13 -8.03 -20.79 -23.24
N ARG A 14 -7.82 -19.68 -22.53
CA ARG A 14 -8.08 -19.58 -21.10
C ARG A 14 -9.54 -19.93 -20.81
N SER A 15 -9.78 -20.79 -19.83
CA SER A 15 -11.13 -21.14 -19.38
C SER A 15 -11.90 -19.89 -18.93
N SER A 16 -13.21 -19.87 -19.15
CA SER A 16 -14.11 -18.78 -18.74
C SER A 16 -13.94 -18.44 -17.24
N THR A 17 -13.85 -19.47 -16.38
CA THR A 17 -13.61 -19.32 -14.94
C THR A 17 -12.28 -18.62 -14.65
N GLN A 18 -11.22 -18.94 -15.40
CA GLN A 18 -9.91 -18.29 -15.25
C GLN A 18 -9.97 -16.80 -15.62
N THR A 19 -10.77 -16.47 -16.63
CA THR A 19 -10.97 -15.08 -17.07
C THR A 19 -11.72 -14.27 -16.02
N ILE A 20 -12.78 -14.84 -15.42
CA ILE A 20 -13.54 -14.22 -14.34
C ILE A 20 -12.65 -13.98 -13.12
N ALA A 21 -11.91 -15.00 -12.66
CA ALA A 21 -11.00 -14.88 -11.52
C ALA A 21 -9.97 -13.74 -11.71
N ARG A 22 -9.38 -13.64 -12.90
CA ARG A 22 -8.45 -12.55 -13.25
C ARG A 22 -9.11 -11.18 -13.22
N LYS A 23 -10.36 -11.07 -13.68
CA LYS A 23 -11.12 -9.81 -13.64
C LYS A 23 -11.36 -9.35 -12.20
N HIS A 24 -11.73 -10.27 -11.30
CA HIS A 24 -11.90 -9.98 -9.88
C HIS A 24 -10.59 -9.52 -9.23
N LEU A 25 -9.48 -10.20 -9.50
CA LEU A 25 -8.15 -9.81 -9.01
C LEU A 25 -7.77 -8.40 -9.49
N LYS A 26 -7.93 -8.12 -10.80
CA LYS A 26 -7.63 -6.81 -11.39
C LYS A 26 -8.45 -5.69 -10.74
N LEU A 27 -9.74 -5.95 -10.48
CA LEU A 27 -10.62 -4.98 -9.82
C LEU A 27 -10.22 -4.77 -8.36
N HIS A 28 -9.87 -5.84 -7.64
CA HIS A 28 -9.39 -5.74 -6.26
C HIS A 28 -8.11 -4.89 -6.17
N LEU A 29 -7.11 -5.18 -7.01
CA LEU A 29 -5.86 -4.40 -7.06
C LEU A 29 -6.10 -2.93 -7.46
N LYS A 30 -7.09 -2.67 -8.33
CA LYS A 30 -7.50 -1.29 -8.64
C LYS A 30 -8.03 -0.58 -7.40
N ARG A 31 -8.94 -1.21 -6.64
CA ARG A 31 -9.51 -0.63 -5.41
C ARG A 31 -8.45 -0.34 -4.37
N VAL A 32 -7.49 -1.26 -4.17
CA VAL A 32 -6.37 -1.05 -3.25
C VAL A 32 -5.58 0.19 -3.65
N ARG A 33 -5.18 0.30 -4.93
CA ARG A 33 -4.46 1.48 -5.41
C ARG A 33 -5.26 2.77 -5.22
N ASP A 34 -6.54 2.76 -5.57
CA ASP A 34 -7.38 3.95 -5.46
C ASP A 34 -7.58 4.37 -3.99
N ARG A 35 -7.65 3.41 -3.05
CA ARG A 35 -7.66 3.68 -1.60
C ARG A 35 -6.35 4.31 -1.12
N GLU A 36 -5.21 3.79 -1.54
CA GLU A 36 -3.91 4.36 -1.12
C GLU A 36 -3.71 5.77 -1.69
N TYR A 37 -4.17 6.05 -2.92
CA TYR A 37 -4.17 7.42 -3.46
C TYR A 37 -5.07 8.37 -2.67
N ALA A 38 -6.25 7.92 -2.26
CA ALA A 38 -7.13 8.73 -1.42
C ALA A 38 -6.48 9.01 -0.06
N ARG A 39 -5.95 7.98 0.59
CA ARG A 39 -5.24 8.12 1.86
C ARG A 39 -4.06 9.09 1.78
N LEU A 40 -3.24 8.99 0.73
CA LEU A 40 -2.14 9.92 0.53
C LEU A 40 -2.64 11.36 0.34
N ARG A 41 -3.67 11.57 -0.48
CA ARG A 41 -4.27 12.90 -0.66
C ARG A 41 -4.79 13.49 0.65
N ASP A 42 -5.44 12.69 1.49
CA ASP A 42 -5.98 13.17 2.77
C ASP A 42 -4.87 13.61 3.75
N MET A 43 -3.67 13.02 3.65
CA MET A 43 -2.51 13.38 4.48
C MET A 43 -1.78 14.65 4.03
N VAL A 44 -1.98 15.10 2.79
CA VAL A 44 -1.26 16.25 2.22
C VAL A 44 -2.13 17.51 2.33
N PRO A 45 -1.78 18.49 3.18
CA PRO A 45 -2.66 19.62 3.50
C PRO A 45 -3.08 20.46 2.30
N SER A 46 -2.19 20.66 1.32
CA SER A 46 -2.45 21.49 0.14
C SER A 46 -3.51 20.92 -0.81
N ILE A 47 -3.83 19.62 -0.69
CA ILE A 47 -4.75 18.90 -1.59
C ILE A 47 -5.85 18.12 -0.89
N ALA A 48 -5.83 18.01 0.44
CA ALA A 48 -6.83 17.27 1.22
C ALA A 48 -8.27 17.74 0.90
N SER A 49 -8.50 19.06 0.91
CA SER A 49 -9.81 19.67 0.64
C SER A 49 -10.24 19.69 -0.84
N LYS A 50 -9.36 19.35 -1.78
CA LYS A 50 -9.60 19.53 -3.23
C LYS A 50 -10.28 18.32 -3.87
N ASN A 51 -11.57 18.41 -4.21
CA ASN A 51 -12.36 17.28 -4.72
C ASN A 51 -11.75 16.49 -5.91
N LYS A 52 -11.11 17.17 -6.87
CA LYS A 52 -10.55 16.55 -8.08
C LYS A 52 -9.08 16.92 -8.22
N VAL A 53 -8.19 15.94 -8.00
CA VAL A 53 -6.73 16.11 -8.12
C VAL A 53 -6.19 14.94 -8.94
N SER A 54 -5.27 15.23 -9.85
CA SER A 54 -4.64 14.20 -10.68
C SER A 54 -3.68 13.34 -9.85
N LYS A 55 -3.46 12.08 -10.25
CA LYS A 55 -2.51 11.20 -9.54
C LYS A 55 -1.10 11.76 -9.52
N VAL A 56 -0.67 12.44 -10.59
CA VAL A 56 0.65 13.09 -10.68
C VAL A 56 0.75 14.21 -9.64
N THR A 57 -0.26 15.09 -9.60
CA THR A 57 -0.32 16.19 -8.64
C THR A 57 -0.34 15.71 -7.19
N VAL A 58 -1.03 14.60 -6.88
CA VAL A 58 -0.99 14.01 -5.53
C VAL A 58 0.44 13.66 -5.11
N ILE A 59 1.23 13.10 -6.03
CA ILE A 59 2.62 12.71 -5.75
C ILE A 59 3.52 13.95 -5.64
N GLU A 60 3.40 14.89 -6.56
CA GLU A 60 4.21 16.14 -6.54
C GLU A 60 3.99 16.93 -5.25
N GLU A 61 2.73 17.10 -4.84
CA GLU A 61 2.40 17.81 -3.61
C GLU A 61 2.82 17.05 -2.35
N ALA A 62 2.77 15.71 -2.39
CA ALA A 62 3.31 14.90 -1.29
C ALA A 62 4.81 15.07 -1.12
N VAL A 63 5.58 15.13 -2.21
CA VAL A 63 7.03 15.37 -2.16
C VAL A 63 7.33 16.75 -1.56
N LYS A 64 6.62 17.79 -2.01
CA LYS A 64 6.77 19.14 -1.44
C LYS A 64 6.48 19.17 0.05
N TYR A 65 5.42 18.49 0.48
CA TYR A 65 5.05 18.45 1.88
C TYR A 65 6.11 17.72 2.74
N ILE A 66 6.72 16.65 2.22
CA ILE A 66 7.86 16.00 2.88
C ILE A 66 9.02 16.99 3.04
N ASP A 67 9.36 17.74 2.00
CA ASP A 67 10.45 18.73 2.05
C ASP A 67 10.17 19.85 3.05
N GLU A 68 8.93 20.34 3.12
CA GLU A 68 8.50 21.33 4.10
C GLU A 68 8.65 20.81 5.54
N LEU A 69 8.21 19.57 5.79
CA LEU A 69 8.36 18.93 7.09
C LEU A 69 9.83 18.71 7.46
N HIS A 70 10.67 18.32 6.50
CA HIS A 70 12.11 18.18 6.72
C HIS A 70 12.77 19.50 7.10
N ARG A 71 12.48 20.59 6.38
CA ARG A 71 12.99 21.92 6.70
C ARG A 71 12.54 22.38 8.08
N ALA A 72 11.24 22.25 8.37
CA ALA A 72 10.69 22.61 9.68
C ALA A 72 11.31 21.81 10.83
N LEU A 73 11.68 20.54 10.60
CA LEU A 73 12.37 19.72 11.59
C LEU A 73 13.80 20.22 11.83
N ILE A 74 14.54 20.51 10.76
CA ILE A 74 15.91 21.03 10.85
C ILE A 74 15.93 22.40 11.56
N GLU A 75 15.02 23.30 11.22
CA GLU A 75 14.91 24.60 11.88
C GLU A 75 14.67 24.46 13.39
N ARG A 76 13.80 23.52 13.80
CA ARG A 76 13.54 23.25 15.22
C ARG A 76 14.77 22.68 15.92
N LEU A 77 15.54 21.81 15.27
CA LEU A 77 16.79 21.27 15.81
C LEU A 77 17.81 22.38 16.02
N ASN A 78 17.99 23.25 15.02
CA ASN A 78 18.91 24.38 15.07
C ASN A 78 18.50 25.40 16.15
N SER A 79 17.19 25.68 16.28
CA SER A 79 16.67 26.61 17.30
C SER A 79 16.86 26.11 18.74
N LYS A 80 16.98 24.80 18.95
CA LYS A 80 17.17 24.16 20.25
C LYS A 80 18.64 23.86 20.57
N GLY A 81 19.56 24.42 19.80
CA GLY A 81 20.99 24.41 20.11
C GLY A 81 21.74 23.15 19.71
N LEU A 82 21.17 22.25 18.89
CA LEU A 82 21.95 21.24 18.17
C LEU A 82 22.61 21.92 16.95
N GLN A 83 23.59 22.78 17.20
CA GLN A 83 24.42 23.34 16.12
C GLN A 83 25.60 22.41 15.82
N ASP A 84 25.98 22.40 14.54
CA ASP A 84 27.05 21.64 13.88
C ASP A 84 28.19 21.20 14.80
N GLY A 85 28.27 19.90 15.08
CA GLY A 85 29.49 19.29 15.61
C GLY A 85 29.30 18.11 16.56
N VAL A 86 28.14 17.98 17.23
CA VAL A 86 27.89 16.91 18.20
C VAL A 86 26.50 16.30 17.99
N ILE A 87 26.25 15.79 16.78
CA ILE A 87 25.11 14.87 16.55
C ILE A 87 25.53 13.50 17.09
N ASN A 88 25.55 13.36 18.42
CA ASN A 88 25.67 12.07 19.05
C ASN A 88 24.30 11.38 18.97
N GLU A 89 24.29 10.08 18.69
CA GLU A 89 23.07 9.26 18.58
C GLU A 89 22.19 9.39 19.83
N ALA A 90 22.81 9.60 21.00
CA ALA A 90 22.14 9.85 22.28
C ALA A 90 21.32 11.16 22.27
N ASN A 91 21.88 12.26 21.76
CA ASN A 91 21.22 13.56 21.72
C ASN A 91 20.05 13.56 20.73
N VAL A 92 20.18 12.81 19.62
CA VAL A 92 19.09 12.61 18.66
C VAL A 92 17.97 11.78 19.29
N LYS A 93 18.30 10.68 20.00
CA LYS A 93 17.31 9.84 20.68
C LYS A 93 16.55 10.62 21.76
N GLU A 94 17.24 11.41 22.57
CA GLU A 94 16.62 12.25 23.59
C GLU A 94 15.73 13.34 22.97
N PHE A 95 16.19 13.96 21.89
CA PHE A 95 15.38 14.95 21.17
C PHE A 95 14.12 14.35 20.58
N VAL A 96 14.22 13.20 19.89
CA VAL A 96 13.08 12.48 19.32
C VAL A 96 12.13 12.04 20.43
N HIS A 97 12.65 11.55 21.55
CA HIS A 97 11.86 11.17 22.73
C HIS A 97 11.09 12.35 23.33
N ASN A 98 11.69 13.54 23.38
CA ASN A 98 11.04 14.74 23.93
C ASN A 98 10.03 15.37 22.96
N MET A 99 10.19 15.15 21.65
CA MET A 99 9.31 15.70 20.61
C MET A 99 8.17 14.75 20.22
N MET A 100 8.35 13.44 20.33
CA MET A 100 7.34 12.44 19.99
C MET A 100 6.84 11.73 21.25
N PRO A 101 5.54 11.80 21.58
CA PRO A 101 5.00 11.04 22.69
C PRO A 101 5.19 9.53 22.44
N GLN A 102 5.62 8.81 23.48
CA GLN A 102 5.94 7.38 23.49
C GLN A 102 4.81 6.45 22.98
N THR A 103 3.61 6.99 22.80
CA THR A 103 2.47 6.28 22.23
C THR A 103 2.65 5.92 20.75
N PHE A 104 3.54 6.59 20.01
CA PHE A 104 3.78 6.29 18.59
C PHE A 104 4.64 5.05 18.33
N PHE A 105 5.48 4.63 19.28
CA PHE A 105 6.34 3.45 19.15
C PHE A 105 5.72 2.18 19.75
N LYS A 106 4.49 2.26 20.27
CA LYS A 106 3.71 1.05 20.58
C LYS A 106 3.40 0.38 19.25
N LYS A 107 4.22 -0.62 18.93
CA LYS A 107 3.99 -1.60 17.87
C LYS A 107 2.55 -2.09 18.04
N ASP A 108 1.65 -1.60 17.20
CA ASP A 108 0.28 -2.12 17.12
C ASP A 108 0.37 -3.60 16.71
N GLU A 109 0.48 -4.48 17.70
CA GLU A 109 0.26 -5.92 17.52
C GLU A 109 -1.22 -6.24 17.18
N SER A 110 -2.06 -5.21 17.01
CA SER A 110 -3.50 -5.31 16.76
C SER A 110 -3.91 -5.21 15.29
N ALA A 111 -2.98 -5.16 14.32
CA ALA A 111 -3.31 -5.38 12.90
C ALA A 111 -3.52 -6.88 12.57
N SER A 112 -4.18 -7.62 13.45
CA SER A 112 -4.76 -8.94 13.19
C SER A 112 -6.22 -8.75 12.73
N CYS A 113 -6.40 -8.25 11.50
CA CYS A 113 -7.69 -8.38 10.81
C CYS A 113 -7.45 -8.68 9.33
N PHE A 114 -6.60 -9.67 9.06
CA PHE A 114 -6.73 -10.47 7.86
C PHE A 114 -7.58 -11.69 8.25
N GLU A 115 -8.89 -11.48 8.33
CA GLU A 115 -9.85 -12.56 8.50
C GLU A 115 -9.65 -13.51 7.31
N LYS A 116 -9.05 -14.67 7.59
CA LYS A 116 -8.96 -15.80 6.69
C LYS A 116 -10.37 -16.32 6.39
N GLN A 117 -11.12 -15.62 5.55
CA GLN A 117 -12.25 -16.23 4.85
C GLN A 117 -11.70 -17.03 3.68
N GLN A 118 -11.03 -18.13 4.00
CA GLN A 118 -10.88 -19.26 3.09
C GLN A 118 -12.23 -19.99 3.04
N LYS A 119 -13.28 -19.30 2.58
CA LYS A 119 -14.51 -19.95 2.17
C LYS A 119 -14.21 -20.53 0.80
N VAL A 120 -14.08 -21.85 0.76
CA VAL A 120 -14.04 -22.65 -0.46
C VAL A 120 -15.03 -22.03 -1.46
N PRO A 121 -14.59 -21.67 -2.67
CA PRO A 121 -15.48 -21.05 -3.65
C PRO A 121 -16.72 -21.92 -3.84
N THR A 122 -17.90 -21.29 -3.83
CA THR A 122 -19.22 -21.96 -3.85
C THR A 122 -19.41 -22.91 -5.03
N PHE A 123 -18.61 -22.80 -6.09
CA PHE A 123 -18.61 -23.74 -7.22
C PHE A 123 -18.01 -25.12 -6.91
N LEU A 124 -17.34 -25.31 -5.77
CA LEU A 124 -16.81 -26.62 -5.33
C LEU A 124 -17.82 -27.42 -4.49
N LEU A 125 -18.97 -26.84 -4.13
CA LEU A 125 -20.04 -27.56 -3.44
C LEU A 125 -20.87 -28.35 -4.45
N GLN A 126 -20.39 -29.54 -4.77
CA GLN A 126 -21.12 -30.51 -5.59
C GLN A 126 -22.30 -31.04 -4.75
N ARG A 127 -23.50 -30.50 -4.99
CA ARG A 127 -24.75 -31.02 -4.43
C ARG A 127 -24.91 -32.48 -4.84
N ARG A 128 -24.67 -33.41 -3.91
CA ARG A 128 -25.20 -34.77 -4.03
C ARG A 128 -26.71 -34.68 -3.84
N GLY A 129 -27.46 -34.85 -4.93
CA GLY A 129 -28.90 -35.01 -4.88
C GLY A 129 -29.28 -36.31 -4.16
N PRO A 130 -30.50 -36.40 -3.60
CA PRO A 130 -30.97 -37.61 -2.94
C PRO A 130 -31.13 -38.74 -3.96
N LYS A 131 -30.68 -39.94 -3.59
CA LYS A 131 -30.96 -41.17 -4.33
C LYS A 131 -32.42 -41.53 -4.06
N SER A 132 -33.25 -41.61 -5.09
CA SER A 132 -34.56 -42.25 -5.02
C SER A 132 -34.38 -43.76 -4.90
N LEU A 133 -35.18 -44.37 -4.02
CA LEU A 133 -35.37 -45.82 -3.84
C LEU A 133 -35.88 -46.48 -5.11
#